data_AF-A0A0H4CID0-F1
#
_entry.id   AF-A0A0H4CID0-F1
#
_cell.length_a   1.000
_cell.length_b   1.000
_cell.length_c   1.000
_cell.angle_alpha   90.00
_cell.angle_beta   90.00
_cell.angle_gamma   90.00
#
_symmetry.space_group_name_H-M   'P 1'
#
loop_
_entity.id
_entity.type
_entity.pdbx_description
1 polymer ?
#
loop_
_entity_poly.entity_id
_entity_poly.type
_entity_poly.pdbx_seq_one_letter_code
_entity_poly.pdbx_strand_id
1 'polypeptide(L)'
;MRGARWSALPARMRRLGRTDGAEAARATVAAGLTWQTCTALLHTPDPYAGAVAALLIVETTVVRTASAALRYGAGCLLGVLVAVPGALYARPGMAGLALVVFASVLLARRGFLGHHGIHVPTTALITFALLRGHHRGELVSHLAEIVLGIGFGLACSALLFPAVRVRSAERALEELRVLVARYLDGLADTVVRRERPRDVLGSSWEQDLDTALERARTAVDEAHESMRWNVRPVARRRRWHLDRRVLCTLADVAQELAATGRLLDARPGAARAPGPEAAFARSYARLLRTTALCAYSCRGGRPHPALPATRRALTRLGSARCDPPAADAETGRLLRHLESALSCLSAPPPAPPVRTHRALRPLRHTPRR
;
A
#
# COMPACT_ATOMS: atom_id res chain seq x y z
N MET A 1 -37.34 -15.42 10.93
CA MET A 1 -35.86 -15.30 10.88
C MET A 1 -35.42 -15.21 9.42
N ARG A 2 -34.86 -14.07 8.98
CA ARG A 2 -33.94 -13.85 7.83
C ARG A 2 -34.12 -12.44 7.30
N GLY A 3 -33.29 -11.52 7.78
CA GLY A 3 -33.20 -10.17 7.23
C GLY A 3 -32.12 -9.40 7.95
N ALA A 4 -30.92 -9.31 7.34
CA ALA A 4 -29.91 -8.27 7.58
C ALA A 4 -28.57 -8.69 6.95
N ARG A 5 -28.34 -8.45 5.65
CA ARG A 5 -26.99 -8.42 5.03
C ARG A 5 -26.97 -7.64 3.70
N TRP A 6 -27.32 -6.35 3.68
CA TRP A 6 -27.25 -5.56 2.42
C TRP A 6 -26.72 -4.11 2.54
N SER A 7 -26.26 -3.65 3.71
CA SER A 7 -25.83 -2.25 3.87
C SER A 7 -24.32 -1.98 3.71
N ALA A 8 -23.47 -3.00 3.52
CA ALA A 8 -22.01 -2.82 3.44
C ALA A 8 -21.42 -2.71 2.01
N LEU A 9 -22.21 -2.97 0.97
CA LEU A 9 -21.75 -2.95 -0.43
C LEU A 9 -21.42 -1.56 -1.03
N PRO A 10 -22.12 -0.44 -0.73
CA PRO A 10 -21.93 0.80 -1.48
C PRO A 10 -20.57 1.48 -1.20
N ALA A 11 -20.02 1.30 0.00
CA ALA A 11 -18.74 1.91 0.39
C ALA A 11 -17.51 1.16 -0.16
N ARG A 12 -17.67 -0.13 -0.51
CA ARG A 12 -16.64 -0.92 -1.21
C ARG A 12 -16.64 -0.57 -2.70
N MET A 13 -17.81 -0.46 -3.33
CA MET A 13 -17.95 -0.09 -4.73
C MET A 13 -17.45 1.34 -5.04
N ARG A 14 -17.73 2.33 -4.19
CA ARG A 14 -17.17 3.70 -4.35
C ARG A 14 -15.66 3.78 -4.21
N ARG A 15 -15.03 2.82 -3.52
CA ARG A 15 -13.57 2.74 -3.37
C ARG A 15 -12.91 2.08 -4.58
N LEU A 16 -13.48 0.99 -5.09
CA LEU A 16 -13.04 0.39 -6.36
C LEU A 16 -13.14 1.39 -7.52
N GLY A 17 -14.29 2.06 -7.68
CA GLY A 17 -14.45 3.04 -8.78
C GLY A 17 -13.46 4.21 -8.75
N ARG A 18 -12.91 4.57 -7.57
CA ARG A 18 -11.91 5.64 -7.44
C ARG A 18 -10.49 5.18 -7.79
N THR A 19 -10.14 3.96 -7.44
CA THR A 19 -8.84 3.38 -7.83
C THR A 19 -8.80 3.09 -9.32
N ASP A 20 -9.90 2.56 -9.85
CA ASP A 20 -10.05 2.20 -11.26
C ASP A 20 -10.06 3.47 -12.13
N GLY A 21 -10.69 4.55 -11.68
CA GLY A 21 -10.69 5.83 -12.39
C GLY A 21 -9.31 6.50 -12.46
N ALA A 22 -8.49 6.38 -11.41
CA ALA A 22 -7.12 6.88 -11.42
C ALA A 22 -6.19 6.03 -12.31
N GLU A 23 -6.47 4.74 -12.44
CA GLU A 23 -5.77 3.84 -13.37
C GLU A 23 -6.13 4.13 -14.81
N ALA A 24 -7.43 4.25 -15.11
CA ALA A 24 -7.92 4.66 -16.42
C ALA A 24 -7.31 6.00 -16.86
N ALA A 25 -7.37 7.03 -16.01
CA ALA A 25 -6.81 8.34 -16.33
C ALA A 25 -5.30 8.28 -16.64
N ARG A 26 -4.55 7.45 -15.91
CA ARG A 26 -3.11 7.27 -16.17
C ARG A 26 -2.84 6.57 -17.48
N ALA A 27 -3.59 5.53 -17.77
CA ALA A 27 -3.46 4.78 -19.02
C ALA A 27 -3.83 5.68 -20.22
N THR A 28 -4.86 6.53 -20.08
CA THR A 28 -5.22 7.56 -21.07
C THR A 28 -4.10 8.58 -21.28
N VAL A 29 -3.51 9.11 -20.20
CA VAL A 29 -2.40 10.08 -20.31
C VAL A 29 -1.17 9.43 -20.95
N ALA A 30 -0.83 8.19 -20.57
CA ALA A 30 0.29 7.46 -21.15
C ALA A 30 0.09 7.18 -22.65
N ALA A 31 -1.11 6.77 -23.05
CA ALA A 31 -1.47 6.55 -24.45
C ALA A 31 -1.41 7.85 -25.26
N GLY A 32 -1.96 8.94 -24.72
CA GLY A 32 -1.95 10.26 -25.37
C GLY A 32 -0.53 10.84 -25.53
N LEU A 33 0.31 10.74 -24.50
CA LEU A 33 1.71 11.17 -24.58
C LEU A 33 2.52 10.34 -25.57
N THR A 34 2.27 9.03 -25.62
CA THR A 34 2.91 8.15 -26.60
C THR A 34 2.49 8.54 -28.00
N TRP A 35 1.19 8.72 -28.25
CA TRP A 35 0.66 9.12 -29.56
C TRP A 35 1.30 10.44 -30.03
N GLN A 36 1.30 11.45 -29.16
CA GLN A 36 1.86 12.76 -29.49
C GLN A 36 3.38 12.70 -29.76
N THR A 37 4.09 11.82 -29.06
CA THR A 37 5.53 11.67 -29.26
C THR A 37 5.85 10.87 -30.52
N CYS A 38 5.10 9.80 -30.81
CA CYS A 38 5.29 9.02 -32.02
C CYS A 38 4.98 9.85 -33.28
N THR A 39 3.90 10.63 -33.27
CA THR A 39 3.58 11.55 -34.39
C THR A 39 4.70 12.57 -34.62
N ALA A 40 5.24 13.17 -33.56
CA ALA A 40 6.29 14.18 -33.66
C ALA A 40 7.67 13.60 -34.05
N LEU A 41 8.03 12.42 -33.55
CA LEU A 41 9.37 11.86 -33.70
C LEU A 41 9.48 10.90 -34.90
N LEU A 42 8.49 10.05 -35.11
CA LEU A 42 8.48 9.04 -36.17
C LEU A 42 7.79 9.52 -37.46
N HIS A 43 7.13 10.69 -37.42
CA HIS A 43 6.38 11.25 -38.56
C HIS A 43 5.33 10.29 -39.13
N THR A 44 4.87 9.31 -38.33
CA THR A 44 3.77 8.41 -38.69
C THR A 44 2.44 9.13 -38.49
N PRO A 45 1.52 9.13 -39.48
CA PRO A 45 0.22 9.79 -39.35
C PRO A 45 -0.66 9.17 -38.26
N ASP A 46 -0.62 7.85 -38.09
CA ASP A 46 -1.49 7.11 -37.15
C ASP A 46 -0.71 6.09 -36.30
N PRO A 47 0.00 6.51 -35.23
CA PRO A 47 0.85 5.64 -34.42
C PRO A 47 0.05 4.80 -33.40
N TYR A 48 -0.80 3.91 -33.91
CA TYR A 48 -1.69 3.09 -33.10
C TYR A 48 -0.94 2.05 -32.26
N ALA A 49 0.19 1.52 -32.77
CA ALA A 49 0.90 0.43 -32.10
C ALA A 49 1.53 0.89 -30.79
N GLY A 50 2.10 2.10 -30.78
CA GLY A 50 2.66 2.71 -29.59
C GLY A 50 1.61 3.02 -28.54
N ALA A 51 0.48 3.61 -28.94
CA ALA A 51 -0.60 3.92 -28.02
C ALA A 51 -1.20 2.66 -27.37
N VAL A 52 -1.36 1.58 -28.15
CA VAL A 52 -1.81 0.28 -27.63
C VAL A 52 -0.78 -0.32 -26.68
N ALA A 53 0.52 -0.26 -27.01
CA ALA A 53 1.59 -0.74 -26.13
C ALA A 53 1.59 -0.01 -24.78
N ALA A 54 1.49 1.32 -24.80
CA ALA A 54 1.43 2.13 -23.58
C ALA A 54 0.18 1.81 -22.74
N LEU A 55 -0.99 1.65 -23.37
CA LEU A 55 -2.24 1.32 -22.69
C LEU A 55 -2.17 -0.04 -21.98
N LEU A 56 -1.60 -1.05 -22.63
CA LEU A 56 -1.56 -2.42 -22.12
C LEU A 56 -0.53 -2.65 -21.01
N ILE A 57 0.55 -1.88 -21.02
CA ILE A 57 1.65 -2.04 -20.07
C ILE A 57 1.38 -1.33 -18.74
N VAL A 58 0.58 -0.25 -18.78
CA VAL A 58 0.24 0.53 -17.58
C VAL A 58 -0.55 -0.33 -16.60
N GLU A 59 0.12 -0.70 -15.51
CA GLU A 59 -0.40 -1.60 -14.48
C GLU A 59 -0.43 -0.92 -13.11
N THR A 60 -1.03 -1.61 -12.13
CA THR A 60 -1.27 -1.07 -10.78
C THR A 60 -0.01 -0.87 -9.93
N THR A 61 1.16 -1.35 -10.37
CA THR A 61 2.47 -1.10 -9.73
C THR A 61 3.57 -0.93 -10.78
N VAL A 62 4.66 -0.22 -10.45
CA VAL A 62 5.82 -0.06 -11.35
C VAL A 62 6.47 -1.41 -11.65
N VAL A 63 6.52 -2.33 -10.68
CA VAL A 63 7.07 -3.69 -10.89
C VAL A 63 6.17 -4.48 -11.83
N ARG A 64 4.85 -4.40 -11.64
CA ARG A 64 3.89 -5.09 -12.49
C ARG A 64 3.90 -4.49 -13.89
N THR A 65 4.00 -3.16 -14.02
CA THR A 65 4.21 -2.42 -15.27
C THR A 65 5.49 -2.87 -15.95
N ALA A 66 6.62 -2.98 -15.23
CA ALA A 66 7.88 -3.44 -15.79
C ALA A 66 7.82 -4.91 -16.23
N SER A 67 7.15 -5.77 -15.45
CA SER A 67 6.94 -7.17 -15.82
C SER A 67 6.01 -7.31 -17.02
N ALA A 68 4.98 -6.46 -17.12
CA ALA A 68 4.07 -6.38 -18.26
C ALA A 68 4.80 -5.89 -19.50
N ALA A 69 5.61 -4.83 -19.38
CA ALA A 69 6.50 -4.33 -20.43
C ALA A 69 7.44 -5.44 -20.94
N LEU A 70 8.07 -6.19 -20.04
CA LEU A 70 8.97 -7.27 -20.41
C LEU A 70 8.24 -8.41 -21.13
N ARG A 71 7.08 -8.83 -20.62
CA ARG A 71 6.26 -9.88 -21.24
C ARG A 71 5.69 -9.44 -22.59
N TYR A 72 5.18 -8.21 -22.67
CA TYR A 72 4.67 -7.61 -23.89
C TYR A 72 5.78 -7.49 -24.95
N GLY A 73 6.94 -6.94 -24.56
CA GLY A 73 8.11 -6.81 -25.43
C GLY A 73 8.64 -8.15 -25.89
N ALA A 74 8.74 -9.15 -25.00
CA ALA A 74 9.11 -10.52 -25.36
C ALA A 74 8.09 -11.14 -26.33
N GLY A 75 6.80 -10.90 -26.14
CA GLY A 75 5.75 -11.37 -27.03
C GLY A 75 5.85 -10.76 -28.43
N CYS A 76 6.09 -9.46 -28.50
CA CYS A 76 6.31 -8.76 -29.76
C CYS A 76 7.55 -9.31 -30.48
N LEU A 77 8.67 -9.45 -29.75
CA LEU A 77 9.93 -9.98 -30.29
C LEU A 77 9.77 -11.41 -30.83
N LEU A 78 9.11 -12.29 -30.07
CA LEU A 78 8.82 -13.65 -30.51
C LEU A 78 7.92 -13.66 -31.75
N GLY A 79 6.93 -12.78 -31.81
CA GLY A 79 6.06 -12.63 -32.98
C GLY A 79 6.84 -12.26 -34.24
N VAL A 80 7.73 -11.26 -34.13
CA VAL A 80 8.63 -10.85 -35.21
C VAL A 80 9.56 -12.00 -35.62
N LEU A 81 10.14 -12.71 -34.66
CA LEU A 81 11.07 -13.80 -34.91
C LEU A 81 10.43 -14.99 -35.65
N VAL A 82 9.13 -15.22 -35.46
CA VAL A 82 8.36 -16.22 -36.22
C VAL A 82 7.94 -15.69 -37.59
N ALA A 83 7.51 -14.42 -37.64
CA ALA A 83 6.97 -13.83 -38.85
C ALA A 83 8.02 -13.56 -39.94
N VAL A 84 9.24 -13.14 -39.57
CA VAL A 84 10.30 -12.82 -40.54
C VAL A 84 10.71 -14.06 -41.37
N PRO A 85 11.08 -15.21 -40.77
CA PRO A 85 11.34 -16.43 -41.53
C PRO A 85 10.12 -16.91 -42.31
N GLY A 86 8.92 -16.81 -41.72
CA GLY A 86 7.69 -17.18 -42.39
C GLY A 86 7.43 -16.34 -43.65
N ALA A 87 7.66 -15.04 -43.60
CA ALA A 87 7.48 -14.16 -44.75
C ALA A 87 8.51 -14.39 -45.86
N LEU A 88 9.74 -14.77 -45.49
CA LEU A 88 10.85 -15.00 -46.42
C LEU A 88 10.82 -16.39 -47.08
N TYR A 89 10.52 -17.44 -46.30
CA TYR A 89 10.63 -18.83 -46.75
C TYR A 89 9.28 -19.50 -47.08
N ALA A 90 8.16 -19.01 -46.54
CA ALA A 90 6.88 -19.66 -46.80
C ALA A 90 6.32 -19.32 -48.18
N ARG A 91 5.55 -20.26 -48.74
CA ARG A 91 4.86 -20.04 -50.02
C ARG A 91 3.89 -18.86 -49.93
N PRO A 92 3.76 -18.06 -51.01
CA PRO A 92 2.72 -17.04 -51.11
C PRO A 92 1.33 -17.60 -50.84
N GLY A 93 0.53 -16.88 -50.04
CA GLY A 93 -0.89 -17.17 -49.83
C GLY A 93 -1.24 -17.76 -48.45
N MET A 94 -2.43 -18.36 -48.37
CA MET A 94 -3.05 -18.81 -47.12
C MET A 94 -2.17 -19.78 -46.32
N ALA A 95 -1.45 -20.67 -47.00
CA ALA A 95 -0.62 -21.69 -46.34
C ALA A 95 0.54 -21.09 -45.52
N GLY A 96 1.22 -20.06 -46.05
CA GLY A 96 2.30 -19.39 -45.33
C GLY A 96 1.79 -18.61 -44.12
N LEU A 97 0.64 -17.95 -44.28
CA LEU A 97 -0.03 -17.25 -43.19
C LEU A 97 -0.47 -18.22 -42.08
N ALA A 98 -1.13 -19.33 -42.45
CA ALA A 98 -1.59 -20.34 -41.52
C ALA A 98 -0.43 -20.94 -40.72
N LEU A 99 0.71 -21.20 -41.37
CA LEU A 99 1.91 -21.70 -40.71
C LEU A 99 2.45 -20.72 -39.65
N VAL A 100 2.57 -19.43 -39.99
CA VAL A 100 3.07 -18.38 -39.08
C VAL A 100 2.14 -18.18 -37.89
N VAL A 101 0.83 -18.12 -38.15
CA VAL A 101 -0.17 -17.98 -37.09
C VAL A 101 -0.18 -19.22 -36.20
N PHE A 102 -0.14 -20.42 -36.77
CA PHE A 102 -0.10 -21.65 -35.99
C PHE A 102 1.16 -21.73 -35.10
N ALA A 103 2.33 -21.41 -35.65
CA ALA A 103 3.59 -21.43 -34.91
C ALA A 103 3.60 -20.40 -33.76
N SER A 104 3.12 -19.18 -34.01
CA SER A 104 3.05 -18.12 -33.00
C SER A 104 2.03 -18.42 -31.88
N VAL A 105 0.88 -19.03 -32.22
CA VAL A 105 -0.09 -19.52 -31.23
C VAL A 105 0.51 -20.64 -30.38
N LEU A 106 1.24 -21.57 -30.99
CA LEU A 106 1.89 -22.66 -30.24
C LEU A 106 2.94 -22.12 -29.26
N LEU A 107 3.68 -21.08 -29.65
CA LEU A 107 4.60 -20.36 -28.78
C LEU A 107 3.87 -19.65 -27.63
N ALA A 108 2.76 -18.96 -27.93
CA ALA A 108 1.94 -18.28 -26.92
C ALA A 108 1.41 -19.26 -25.85
N ARG A 109 1.12 -20.51 -26.23
CA ARG A 109 0.61 -21.55 -25.34
C ARG A 109 1.66 -22.18 -24.41
N ARG A 110 2.96 -21.94 -24.60
CA ARG A 110 4.02 -22.50 -23.74
C ARG A 110 4.10 -21.87 -22.33
N GLY A 111 3.12 -21.07 -21.92
CA GLY A 111 2.94 -20.60 -20.54
C GLY A 111 3.90 -19.49 -20.08
N PHE A 112 5.00 -19.24 -20.80
CA PHE A 112 6.04 -18.29 -20.40
C PHE A 112 5.57 -16.81 -20.34
N LEU A 113 4.51 -16.43 -21.07
CA LEU A 113 4.06 -15.04 -21.20
C LEU A 113 2.77 -14.68 -20.42
N GLY A 114 2.09 -15.66 -19.80
CA GLY A 114 0.82 -15.43 -19.11
C GLY A 114 -0.25 -14.78 -20.01
N HIS A 115 -1.00 -13.81 -19.48
CA HIS A 115 -2.08 -13.09 -20.21
C HIS A 115 -1.58 -12.31 -21.44
N HIS A 116 -0.29 -11.94 -21.48
CA HIS A 116 0.29 -11.18 -22.59
C HIS A 116 0.69 -12.06 -23.79
N GLY A 117 0.52 -13.39 -23.68
CA GLY A 117 0.84 -14.34 -24.76
C GLY A 117 0.05 -14.10 -26.05
N ILE A 118 -1.14 -13.48 -25.97
CA ILE A 118 -1.98 -13.16 -27.14
C ILE A 118 -1.33 -12.15 -28.10
N HIS A 119 -0.35 -11.37 -27.63
CA HIS A 119 0.37 -10.42 -28.47
C HIS A 119 1.38 -11.08 -29.39
N VAL A 120 1.80 -12.33 -29.12
CA VAL A 120 2.72 -13.07 -29.99
C VAL A 120 2.09 -13.32 -31.37
N PRO A 121 0.91 -13.96 -31.49
CA PRO A 121 0.26 -14.15 -32.79
C PRO A 121 -0.19 -12.85 -33.44
N THR A 122 -0.63 -11.86 -32.64
CA THR A 122 -1.04 -10.55 -33.15
C THR A 122 0.14 -9.84 -33.84
N THR A 123 1.29 -9.76 -33.16
CA THR A 123 2.50 -9.12 -33.71
C THR A 123 3.06 -9.92 -34.89
N ALA A 124 3.00 -11.25 -34.83
CA ALA A 124 3.43 -12.11 -35.94
C ALA A 124 2.60 -11.86 -37.21
N LEU A 125 1.28 -11.76 -37.06
CA LEU A 125 0.35 -11.49 -38.16
C LEU A 125 0.62 -10.12 -38.81
N ILE A 126 0.72 -9.07 -37.99
CA ILE A 126 0.99 -7.70 -38.47
C ILE A 126 2.35 -7.65 -39.19
N THR A 127 3.39 -8.22 -38.58
CA THR A 127 4.74 -8.28 -39.16
C THR A 127 4.73 -9.02 -40.49
N PHE A 128 4.08 -10.19 -40.56
CA PHE A 128 3.98 -10.97 -41.80
C PHE A 128 3.27 -10.19 -42.91
N ALA A 129 2.17 -9.51 -42.58
CA ALA A 129 1.43 -8.68 -43.54
C ALA A 129 2.30 -7.53 -44.08
N LEU A 130 3.00 -6.79 -43.21
CA LEU A 130 3.87 -5.68 -43.61
C LEU A 130 5.06 -6.14 -44.48
N LEU A 131 5.70 -7.26 -44.14
CA LEU A 131 6.81 -7.81 -44.94
C LEU A 131 6.33 -8.24 -46.34
N ARG A 132 5.19 -8.92 -46.42
CA ARG A 132 4.64 -9.45 -47.68
C ARG A 132 4.07 -8.34 -48.56
N GLY A 133 3.54 -7.27 -47.96
CA GLY A 133 3.11 -6.06 -48.67
C GLY A 133 4.26 -5.19 -49.19
N HIS A 134 5.53 -5.58 -48.98
CA HIS A 134 6.73 -4.81 -49.35
C HIS A 134 6.90 -3.47 -48.60
N HIS A 135 6.16 -3.27 -47.51
CA HIS A 135 6.21 -2.09 -46.65
C HIS A 135 7.29 -2.23 -45.57
N ARG A 136 8.54 -2.54 -45.97
CA ARG A 136 9.64 -2.79 -45.00
C ARG A 136 9.95 -1.58 -44.11
N GLY A 137 9.78 -0.37 -44.64
CA GLY A 137 9.95 0.87 -43.87
C GLY A 137 8.92 1.02 -42.75
N GLU A 138 7.69 0.54 -42.98
CA GLU A 138 6.59 0.62 -42.00
C GLU A 138 6.77 -0.38 -40.86
N LEU A 139 7.50 -1.48 -41.07
CA LEU A 139 7.85 -2.39 -39.98
C LEU A 139 8.76 -1.70 -38.95
N VAL A 140 9.73 -0.91 -39.43
CA VAL A 140 10.67 -0.22 -38.55
C VAL A 140 9.94 0.84 -37.72
N SER A 141 9.05 1.62 -38.33
CA SER A 141 8.22 2.58 -37.59
C SER A 141 7.28 1.86 -36.61
N HIS A 142 6.65 0.76 -37.01
CA HIS A 142 5.78 -0.04 -36.13
C HIS A 142 6.50 -0.56 -34.87
N LEU A 143 7.71 -1.10 -35.04
CA LEU A 143 8.51 -1.56 -33.89
C LEU A 143 9.02 -0.40 -33.05
N ALA A 144 9.39 0.72 -33.67
CA ALA A 144 9.80 1.92 -32.95
C ALA A 144 8.65 2.50 -32.11
N GLU A 145 7.42 2.49 -32.63
CA GLU A 145 6.23 2.89 -31.90
C GLU A 145 6.01 2.03 -30.65
N ILE A 146 6.12 0.70 -30.78
CA ILE A 146 6.00 -0.23 -29.65
C ILE A 146 7.05 0.08 -28.58
N VAL A 147 8.31 0.29 -28.97
CA VAL A 147 9.40 0.60 -28.03
C VAL A 147 9.16 1.94 -27.32
N LEU A 148 8.72 2.97 -28.04
CA LEU A 148 8.36 4.25 -27.45
C LEU A 148 7.17 4.11 -26.49
N GLY A 149 6.13 3.34 -26.86
CA GLY A 149 4.99 3.08 -25.99
C GLY A 149 5.35 2.35 -24.70
N ILE A 150 6.24 1.36 -24.77
CA ILE A 150 6.83 0.72 -23.58
C ILE A 150 7.54 1.76 -22.71
N GLY A 151 8.39 2.60 -23.32
CA GLY A 151 9.16 3.63 -22.62
C GLY A 151 8.28 4.67 -21.92
N PHE A 152 7.29 5.20 -22.62
CA PHE A 152 6.34 6.19 -22.07
C PHE A 152 5.41 5.58 -21.03
N GLY A 153 4.93 4.35 -21.24
CA GLY A 153 4.15 3.62 -20.22
C GLY A 153 4.94 3.45 -18.93
N LEU A 154 6.22 3.08 -19.03
CA LEU A 154 7.11 2.95 -17.88
C LEU A 154 7.43 4.30 -17.24
N ALA A 155 7.68 5.34 -18.03
CA ALA A 155 7.95 6.69 -17.55
C ALA A 155 6.74 7.31 -16.82
N CYS A 156 5.54 7.18 -17.40
CA CYS A 156 4.31 7.64 -16.78
C CYS A 156 4.03 6.87 -15.49
N SER A 157 4.22 5.54 -15.50
CA SER A 157 4.12 4.72 -14.30
C SER A 157 5.12 5.20 -13.24
N ALA A 158 6.40 5.38 -13.57
CA ALA A 158 7.42 5.83 -12.62
C ALA A 158 7.18 7.25 -12.07
N LEU A 159 6.73 8.20 -12.90
CA LEU A 159 6.56 9.61 -12.54
C LEU A 159 5.25 9.88 -11.78
N LEU A 160 4.16 9.21 -12.14
CA LEU A 160 2.83 9.45 -11.55
C LEU A 160 2.60 8.61 -10.27
N PHE A 161 3.29 7.48 -10.09
CA PHE A 161 3.07 6.57 -8.97
C PHE A 161 3.42 7.08 -7.55
N PRO A 162 4.57 7.72 -7.29
CA PRO A 162 5.03 7.91 -5.92
C PRO A 162 4.25 8.97 -5.13
N ALA A 163 3.45 9.82 -5.79
CA ALA A 163 2.73 10.90 -5.14
C ALA A 163 1.38 10.45 -4.55
N VAL A 164 0.67 9.54 -5.23
CA VAL A 164 -0.70 9.18 -4.85
C VAL A 164 -0.73 8.20 -3.69
N ARG A 165 0.13 7.16 -3.70
CA ARG A 165 0.09 6.08 -2.69
C ARG A 165 0.66 6.48 -1.32
N VAL A 166 1.61 7.42 -1.29
CA VAL A 166 2.11 7.96 -0.01
C VAL A 166 1.05 8.80 0.69
N ARG A 167 0.26 9.57 -0.06
CA ARG A 167 -0.87 10.34 0.50
C ARG A 167 -1.99 9.42 1.01
N SER A 168 -2.23 8.28 0.37
CA SER A 168 -3.23 7.33 0.88
C SER A 168 -2.79 6.66 2.17
N ALA A 169 -1.49 6.32 2.31
CA ALA A 169 -0.95 5.79 3.56
C ALA A 169 -1.00 6.83 4.70
N GLU A 170 -0.59 8.09 4.43
CA GLU A 170 -0.69 9.19 5.39
C GLU A 170 -2.14 9.41 5.85
N ARG A 171 -3.12 9.38 4.93
CA ARG A 171 -4.55 9.50 5.26
C ARG A 171 -5.07 8.32 6.08
N ALA A 172 -4.72 7.09 5.70
CA ALA A 172 -5.16 5.90 6.44
C ALA A 172 -4.59 5.87 7.87
N LEU A 173 -3.34 6.32 8.05
CA LEU A 173 -2.74 6.50 9.38
C LEU A 173 -3.42 7.63 10.17
N GLU A 174 -3.77 8.75 9.53
CA GLU A 174 -4.51 9.83 10.18
C GLU A 174 -5.90 9.36 10.64
N GLU A 175 -6.64 8.66 9.78
CA GLU A 175 -7.93 8.05 10.12
C GLU A 175 -7.80 7.08 11.32
N LEU A 176 -6.77 6.22 11.33
CA LEU A 176 -6.52 5.29 12.44
C LEU A 176 -6.22 6.04 13.76
N ARG A 177 -5.41 7.11 13.73
CA ARG A 177 -5.10 7.90 14.93
C ARG A 177 -6.33 8.57 15.51
N VAL A 178 -7.12 9.19 14.65
CA VAL A 178 -8.38 9.84 15.05
C VAL A 178 -9.31 8.82 15.68
N LEU A 179 -9.41 7.62 15.09
CA LEU A 179 -10.26 6.55 15.62
C LEU A 179 -9.77 6.05 16.98
N VAL A 180 -8.47 5.74 17.11
CA VAL A 180 -7.87 5.29 18.39
C VAL A 180 -8.05 6.34 19.49
N ALA A 181 -7.81 7.62 19.18
CA ALA A 181 -8.00 8.71 20.13
C ALA A 181 -9.47 8.83 20.55
N ARG A 182 -10.40 8.79 19.60
CA ARG A 182 -11.84 8.84 19.86
C ARG A 182 -12.29 7.68 20.75
N TYR A 183 -11.78 6.48 20.53
CA TYR A 183 -12.13 5.32 21.35
C TYR A 183 -11.49 5.38 22.74
N LEU A 184 -10.28 5.91 22.89
CA LEU A 184 -9.69 6.19 24.21
C LEU A 184 -10.52 7.21 25.00
N ASP A 185 -11.01 8.27 24.34
CA ASP A 185 -11.93 9.24 24.95
C ASP A 185 -13.29 8.61 25.30
N GLY A 186 -13.83 7.78 24.41
CA GLY A 186 -15.07 7.05 24.67
C GLY A 186 -14.94 6.08 25.85
N LEU A 187 -13.82 5.37 25.99
CA LEU A 187 -13.54 4.55 27.18
C LEU A 187 -13.37 5.40 28.45
N ALA A 188 -12.87 6.63 28.32
CA ALA A 188 -12.84 7.55 29.46
C ALA A 188 -14.26 7.93 29.90
N ASP A 189 -15.16 8.15 28.95
CA ASP A 189 -16.56 8.44 29.21
C ASP A 189 -17.31 7.23 29.78
N THR A 190 -17.03 6.01 29.32
CA THR A 190 -17.62 4.78 29.89
C THR A 190 -17.24 4.60 31.34
N VAL A 191 -15.97 4.86 31.70
CA VAL A 191 -15.47 4.79 33.08
C VAL A 191 -16.13 5.85 33.97
N VAL A 192 -16.35 7.07 33.45
CA VAL A 192 -16.99 8.16 34.21
C VAL A 192 -18.49 7.92 34.40
N ARG A 193 -19.19 7.53 33.32
CA ARG A 193 -20.64 7.29 33.32
C ARG A 193 -21.02 5.94 33.93
N ARG A 194 -20.05 5.03 34.07
CA ARG A 194 -20.25 3.63 34.50
C ARG A 194 -21.19 2.86 33.56
N GLU A 195 -21.11 3.20 32.28
CA GLU A 195 -21.83 2.54 31.19
C GLU A 195 -20.93 1.48 30.54
N ARG A 196 -21.52 0.53 29.81
CA ARG A 196 -20.72 -0.44 29.08
C ARG A 196 -20.08 0.22 27.86
N PRO A 197 -18.83 -0.11 27.52
CA PRO A 197 -18.17 0.30 26.28
C PRO A 197 -19.06 0.26 25.04
N ARG A 198 -19.81 -0.83 24.84
CA ARG A 198 -20.74 -0.98 23.71
C ARG A 198 -21.88 0.05 23.66
N ASP A 199 -22.27 0.63 24.79
CA ASP A 199 -23.37 1.60 24.87
C ASP A 199 -22.89 3.00 24.47
N VAL A 200 -21.61 3.31 24.72
CA VAL A 200 -20.99 4.62 24.40
C VAL A 200 -20.30 4.61 23.03
N LEU A 201 -19.57 3.53 22.72
CA LEU A 201 -18.78 3.38 21.48
C LEU A 201 -19.58 2.75 20.33
N GLY A 202 -20.73 2.14 20.64
CA GLY A 202 -21.54 1.36 19.71
C GLY A 202 -21.13 -0.11 19.67
N SER A 203 -22.03 -1.01 19.27
CA SER A 203 -21.80 -2.46 19.31
C SER A 203 -20.74 -2.97 18.33
N SER A 204 -20.38 -2.19 17.31
CA SER A 204 -19.42 -2.56 16.26
C SER A 204 -18.01 -2.00 16.49
N TRP A 205 -17.75 -1.33 17.61
CA TRP A 205 -16.54 -0.54 17.80
C TRP A 205 -15.23 -1.34 17.62
N GLU A 206 -15.18 -2.60 18.08
CA GLU A 206 -14.03 -3.50 17.88
C GLU A 206 -13.82 -3.85 16.40
N GLN A 207 -14.90 -4.16 15.68
CA GLN A 207 -14.86 -4.47 14.24
C GLN A 207 -14.43 -3.26 13.43
N ASP A 208 -14.90 -2.07 13.81
CA ASP A 208 -14.53 -0.81 13.16
C ASP A 208 -13.04 -0.49 13.38
N LEU A 209 -12.50 -0.78 14.57
CA LEU A 209 -11.08 -0.65 14.88
C LEU A 209 -10.22 -1.63 14.08
N ASP A 210 -10.58 -2.91 14.05
CA ASP A 210 -9.87 -3.94 13.29
C ASP A 210 -9.87 -3.61 11.80
N THR A 211 -11.01 -3.20 11.27
CA THR A 211 -11.11 -2.83 9.85
C THR A 211 -10.28 -1.59 9.54
N ALA A 212 -10.23 -0.60 10.43
CA ALA A 212 -9.35 0.57 10.26
C ALA A 212 -7.85 0.17 10.32
N LEU A 213 -7.49 -0.76 11.20
CA LEU A 213 -6.14 -1.27 11.33
C LEU A 213 -5.68 -2.05 10.09
N GLU A 214 -6.53 -2.93 9.56
CA GLU A 214 -6.28 -3.64 8.31
C GLU A 214 -6.11 -2.67 7.13
N ARG A 215 -7.00 -1.68 7.00
CA ARG A 215 -6.89 -0.65 5.95
C ARG A 215 -5.57 0.11 6.04
N ALA A 216 -5.15 0.49 7.25
CA ALA A 216 -3.88 1.19 7.47
C ALA A 216 -2.68 0.29 7.15
N ARG A 217 -2.72 -1.01 7.51
CA ARG A 217 -1.70 -2.00 7.16
C ARG A 217 -1.55 -2.15 5.65
N THR A 218 -2.65 -2.43 4.95
CA THR A 218 -2.65 -2.57 3.49
C THR A 218 -2.15 -1.31 2.79
N ALA A 219 -2.60 -0.12 3.21
CA ALA A 219 -2.17 1.14 2.61
C ALA A 219 -0.67 1.41 2.81
N VAL A 220 -0.11 1.08 3.99
CA VAL A 220 1.32 1.21 4.28
C VAL A 220 2.14 0.15 3.53
N ASP A 221 1.65 -1.08 3.41
CA ASP A 221 2.31 -2.16 2.65
C ASP A 221 2.36 -1.83 1.16
N GLU A 222 1.24 -1.41 0.56
CA GLU A 222 1.17 -0.98 -0.85
C GLU A 222 2.07 0.23 -1.11
N ALA A 223 2.09 1.20 -0.18
CA ALA A 223 3.02 2.31 -0.26
C ALA A 223 4.46 1.78 -0.21
N HIS A 224 4.78 0.86 0.70
CA HIS A 224 6.11 0.28 0.84
C HIS A 224 6.63 -0.39 -0.43
N GLU A 225 5.82 -1.26 -1.03
CA GLU A 225 6.13 -1.91 -2.31
C GLU A 225 6.39 -0.88 -3.41
N SER A 226 5.57 0.18 -3.45
CA SER A 226 5.67 1.23 -4.46
C SER A 226 6.97 2.03 -4.40
N MET A 227 7.66 2.15 -3.26
CA MET A 227 8.98 2.82 -3.24
C MET A 227 10.20 2.00 -2.90
N ARG A 228 10.07 0.69 -2.67
CA ARG A 228 11.24 -0.20 -2.84
C ARG A 228 11.88 -0.01 -4.23
N TRP A 229 11.07 0.31 -5.23
CA TRP A 229 11.47 0.43 -6.63
C TRP A 229 11.51 1.89 -7.14
N ASN A 230 11.48 2.87 -6.25
CA ASN A 230 11.52 4.27 -6.64
C ASN A 230 12.97 4.75 -6.83
N VAL A 231 13.24 5.28 -8.01
CA VAL A 231 14.55 5.81 -8.45
C VAL A 231 14.94 7.13 -7.75
N ARG A 232 14.02 7.83 -7.06
CA ARG A 232 14.33 9.06 -6.30
C ARG A 232 14.66 8.76 -4.82
N PRO A 233 15.94 8.71 -4.37
CA PRO A 233 16.32 7.81 -3.27
C PRO A 233 16.37 8.41 -1.84
N VAL A 234 16.51 9.74 -1.64
CA VAL A 234 17.14 10.21 -0.37
C VAL A 234 16.22 11.00 0.57
N ALA A 235 15.38 11.92 0.06
CA ALA A 235 14.56 12.77 0.94
C ALA A 235 13.35 12.06 1.56
N ARG A 236 12.90 10.94 1.00
CA ARG A 236 11.70 10.22 1.48
C ARG A 236 11.96 9.06 2.43
N ARG A 237 13.09 8.34 2.35
CA ARG A 237 13.37 7.16 3.21
C ARG A 237 13.25 7.45 4.72
N ARG A 238 13.53 8.68 5.16
CA ARG A 238 13.38 9.08 6.58
C ARG A 238 11.93 9.17 7.05
N ARG A 239 10.98 9.53 6.17
CA ARG A 239 9.53 9.53 6.48
C ARG A 239 8.95 8.12 6.60
N TRP A 240 9.60 7.13 5.99
CA TRP A 240 9.08 5.79 5.80
C TRP A 240 9.22 4.89 7.01
N HIS A 241 10.38 4.93 7.65
CA HIS A 241 10.59 4.27 8.93
C HIS A 241 9.68 4.87 10.00
N LEU A 242 9.26 6.13 9.85
CA LEU A 242 8.31 6.78 10.75
C LEU A 242 6.90 6.20 10.52
N ASP A 243 6.42 6.07 9.28
CA ASP A 243 5.06 5.57 9.01
C ASP A 243 4.84 4.11 9.45
N ARG A 244 5.78 3.20 9.13
CA ARG A 244 5.70 1.78 9.57
C ARG A 244 5.69 1.68 11.09
N ARG A 245 6.49 2.52 11.74
CA ARG A 245 6.60 2.58 13.19
C ARG A 245 5.33 3.14 13.81
N VAL A 246 4.77 4.22 13.25
CA VAL A 246 3.48 4.78 13.68
C VAL A 246 2.41 3.70 13.60
N LEU A 247 2.36 2.94 12.50
CA LEU A 247 1.42 1.83 12.33
C LEU A 247 1.59 0.78 13.45
N CYS A 248 2.82 0.31 13.70
CA CYS A 248 3.07 -0.65 14.79
C CYS A 248 2.66 -0.09 16.15
N THR A 249 3.05 1.15 16.48
CA THR A 249 2.69 1.77 17.76
C THR A 249 1.18 1.95 17.93
N LEU A 250 0.46 2.31 16.85
CA LEU A 250 -1.00 2.43 16.89
C LEU A 250 -1.69 1.06 16.94
N ALA A 251 -1.12 0.04 16.30
CA ALA A 251 -1.60 -1.34 16.40
C ALA A 251 -1.50 -1.85 17.84
N ASP A 252 -0.36 -1.62 18.50
CA ASP A 252 -0.15 -2.01 19.89
C ASP A 252 -1.14 -1.27 20.81
N VAL A 253 -1.27 0.06 20.66
CA VAL A 253 -2.22 0.87 21.44
C VAL A 253 -3.67 0.42 21.19
N ALA A 254 -4.03 0.10 19.95
CA ALA A 254 -5.36 -0.41 19.60
C ALA A 254 -5.64 -1.77 20.28
N GLN A 255 -4.64 -2.65 20.36
CA GLN A 255 -4.76 -3.93 21.06
C GLN A 255 -4.97 -3.74 22.57
N GLU A 256 -4.22 -2.82 23.18
CA GLU A 256 -4.38 -2.48 24.61
C GLU A 256 -5.72 -1.80 24.91
N LEU A 257 -6.19 -0.95 23.99
CA LEU A 257 -7.52 -0.36 24.03
C LEU A 257 -8.62 -1.44 23.97
N ALA A 258 -8.52 -2.38 23.02
CA ALA A 258 -9.46 -3.50 22.91
C ALA A 258 -9.48 -4.36 24.18
N ALA A 259 -8.30 -4.66 24.74
CA ALA A 259 -8.20 -5.38 26.02
C ALA A 259 -8.85 -4.62 27.17
N THR A 260 -8.64 -3.29 27.26
CA THR A 260 -9.26 -2.41 28.26
C THR A 260 -10.77 -2.38 28.12
N GLY A 261 -11.29 -2.26 26.89
CA GLY A 261 -12.72 -2.29 26.60
C GLY A 261 -13.38 -3.60 27.05
N ARG A 262 -12.78 -4.75 26.70
CA ARG A 262 -13.29 -6.07 27.14
C ARG A 262 -13.29 -6.24 28.66
N LEU A 263 -12.27 -5.72 29.35
CA LEU A 263 -12.21 -5.70 30.81
C LEU A 263 -13.32 -4.85 31.43
N LEU A 264 -13.64 -3.70 30.82
CA LEU A 264 -14.71 -2.83 31.27
C LEU A 264 -16.10 -3.42 30.98
N ASP A 265 -16.28 -4.13 29.86
CA ASP A 265 -17.52 -4.84 29.52
C ASP A 265 -17.80 -6.02 30.46
N ALA A 266 -16.75 -6.71 30.94
CA ALA A 266 -16.87 -7.81 31.89
C ALA A 266 -17.24 -7.34 33.31
N ARG A 267 -17.11 -6.04 33.60
CA ARG A 267 -17.40 -5.48 34.92
C ARG A 267 -18.91 -5.31 35.10
N PRO A 268 -19.53 -5.89 36.13
CA PRO A 268 -20.94 -5.64 36.40
C PRO A 268 -21.14 -4.15 36.67
N GLY A 269 -22.20 -3.56 36.09
CA GLY A 269 -22.57 -2.17 36.30
C GLY A 269 -22.87 -1.94 37.78
N ALA A 270 -21.87 -1.53 38.55
CA ALA A 270 -22.00 -1.39 39.99
C ALA A 270 -22.95 -0.23 40.29
N ALA A 271 -24.13 -0.55 40.84
CA ALA A 271 -25.01 0.41 41.47
C ALA A 271 -24.19 1.21 42.50
N ARG A 272 -24.02 2.51 42.22
CA ARG A 272 -23.43 3.55 43.08
C ARG A 272 -22.35 3.05 44.07
N ALA A 273 -21.26 2.49 43.55
CA ALA A 273 -20.10 2.16 44.37
C ALA A 273 -19.55 3.37 45.16
N PRO A 274 -19.05 3.16 46.39
CA PRO A 274 -18.65 4.20 47.34
C PRO A 274 -17.55 5.15 46.80
N GLY A 275 -17.36 6.28 47.50
CA GLY A 275 -16.46 7.38 47.15
C GLY A 275 -15.07 7.04 46.55
N PRO A 276 -14.30 6.06 47.09
CA PRO A 276 -12.96 5.75 46.57
C PRO A 276 -12.95 5.20 45.14
N GLU A 277 -13.95 4.41 44.72
CA GLU A 277 -14.02 3.91 43.35
C GLU A 277 -14.33 5.03 42.34
N ALA A 278 -15.15 6.01 42.74
CA ALA A 278 -15.44 7.19 41.92
C ALA A 278 -14.23 8.13 41.78
N ALA A 279 -13.37 8.22 42.81
CA ALA A 279 -12.11 8.95 42.74
C ALA A 279 -11.11 8.27 41.79
N PHE A 280 -11.02 6.94 41.84
CA PHE A 280 -10.20 6.16 40.90
C PHE A 280 -10.70 6.31 39.46
N ALA A 281 -12.00 6.11 39.21
CA ALA A 281 -12.59 6.21 37.87
C ALA A 281 -12.30 7.57 37.21
N ARG A 282 -12.43 8.67 37.95
CA ARG A 282 -12.10 10.03 37.46
C ARG A 282 -10.62 10.19 37.13
N SER A 283 -9.73 9.62 37.93
CA SER A 283 -8.28 9.68 37.69
C SER A 283 -7.87 8.80 36.50
N TYR A 284 -8.43 7.60 36.39
CA TYR A 284 -8.20 6.70 35.26
C TYR A 284 -8.75 7.29 33.94
N ALA A 285 -9.94 7.88 33.95
CA ALA A 285 -10.50 8.57 32.79
C ALA A 285 -9.62 9.73 32.32
N ARG A 286 -9.02 10.51 33.25
CA ARG A 286 -8.03 11.54 32.89
C ARG A 286 -6.78 10.94 32.23
N LEU A 287 -6.32 9.78 32.69
CA LEU A 287 -5.20 9.08 32.05
C LEU A 287 -5.57 8.60 30.64
N LEU A 288 -6.76 8.05 30.44
CA LEU A 288 -7.25 7.66 29.11
C LEU A 288 -7.29 8.84 28.15
N ARG A 289 -7.85 9.99 28.54
CA ARG A 289 -7.89 11.21 27.72
C ARG A 289 -6.50 11.76 27.39
N THR A 290 -5.58 11.76 28.36
CA THR A 290 -4.20 12.19 28.07
C THR A 290 -3.47 11.19 27.16
N THR A 291 -3.80 9.90 27.25
CA THR A 291 -3.30 8.87 26.33
C THR A 291 -3.90 9.04 24.93
N ALA A 292 -5.18 9.43 24.82
CA ALA A 292 -5.84 9.77 23.56
C ALA A 292 -5.11 10.91 22.83
N LEU A 293 -4.73 11.96 23.56
CA LEU A 293 -3.92 13.07 23.02
C LEU A 293 -2.53 12.59 22.54
N CYS A 294 -1.89 11.69 23.28
CA CYS A 294 -0.59 11.12 22.89
C CYS A 294 -0.71 10.23 21.64
N ALA A 295 -1.76 9.40 21.54
CA ALA A 295 -2.04 8.58 20.37
C ALA A 295 -2.37 9.45 19.14
N TYR A 296 -3.23 10.46 19.32
CA TYR A 296 -3.60 11.42 18.27
C TYR A 296 -2.41 12.21 17.74
N SER A 297 -1.36 12.41 18.54
CA SER A 297 -0.16 13.17 18.16
C SER A 297 1.03 12.31 17.74
N CYS A 298 0.93 10.97 17.78
CA CYS A 298 2.01 10.01 17.50
C CYS A 298 2.50 9.99 16.03
N ARG A 299 3.16 11.04 15.50
CA ARG A 299 3.62 11.12 14.09
C ARG A 299 4.98 10.44 13.81
N GLY A 300 5.38 9.50 14.68
CA GLY A 300 6.62 8.72 14.54
C GLY A 300 7.91 9.48 14.92
N GLY A 301 7.83 10.81 15.03
CA GLY A 301 8.91 11.69 15.47
C GLY A 301 9.09 11.71 16.99
N ARG A 302 9.10 12.92 17.57
CA ARG A 302 9.23 13.08 19.02
C ARG A 302 7.94 12.65 19.72
N PRO A 303 8.02 11.95 20.88
CA PRO A 303 6.85 11.64 21.69
C PRO A 303 6.16 12.94 22.13
N HIS A 304 4.85 12.85 22.37
CA HIS A 304 4.06 13.99 22.81
C HIS A 304 4.59 14.56 24.15
N PRO A 305 4.65 15.90 24.35
CA PRO A 305 5.18 16.50 25.58
C PRO A 305 4.43 16.08 26.85
N ALA A 306 3.17 15.65 26.74
CA ALA A 306 2.40 15.16 27.89
C ALA A 306 2.80 13.74 28.33
N LEU A 307 3.49 12.96 27.50
CA LEU A 307 3.74 11.54 27.74
C LEU A 307 4.51 11.26 29.05
N PRO A 308 5.58 12.02 29.42
CA PRO A 308 6.24 11.88 30.71
C PRO A 308 5.31 12.21 31.89
N ALA A 309 4.45 13.22 31.74
CA ALA A 309 3.50 13.60 32.77
C ALA A 309 2.42 12.53 32.97
N THR A 310 1.90 11.95 31.88
CA THR A 310 0.93 10.85 31.92
C THR A 310 1.52 9.61 32.60
N ARG A 311 2.77 9.26 32.31
CA ARG A 311 3.46 8.16 33.01
C ARG A 311 3.59 8.41 34.51
N ARG A 312 4.00 9.61 34.93
CA ARG A 312 4.08 9.96 36.37
C ARG A 312 2.71 9.92 37.05
N ALA A 313 1.65 10.33 36.34
CA ALA A 313 0.30 10.25 36.87
C ALA A 313 -0.18 8.79 36.99
N LEU A 314 0.19 7.92 36.05
CA LEU A 314 -0.08 6.49 36.12
C LEU A 314 0.63 5.83 37.31
N THR A 315 1.92 6.08 37.51
CA THR A 315 2.68 5.50 38.62
C THR A 315 2.16 5.95 39.97
N ARG A 316 1.79 7.23 40.12
CA ARG A 316 1.13 7.75 41.34
C ARG A 316 -0.21 7.07 41.63
N LEU A 317 -0.99 6.80 40.58
CA LEU A 317 -2.28 6.12 40.72
C LEU A 317 -2.10 4.64 41.11
N GLY A 318 -1.02 4.00 40.67
CA GLY A 318 -0.64 2.64 41.10
C GLY A 318 -0.11 2.60 42.53
N SER A 319 0.77 3.52 42.93
CA SER A 319 1.38 3.54 44.27
C SER A 319 0.42 3.92 45.39
N ALA A 320 -0.60 4.73 45.09
CA ALA A 320 -1.64 5.10 46.05
C ALA A 320 -2.55 3.92 46.47
N ARG A 321 -2.30 2.72 45.93
CA ARG A 321 -3.15 1.53 46.06
C ARG A 321 -2.45 0.34 46.74
N CYS A 322 -1.35 0.57 47.45
CA CYS A 322 -0.51 -0.49 48.04
C CYS A 322 -1.17 -1.33 49.16
N ASP A 323 -2.48 -1.23 49.42
CA ASP A 323 -3.24 -2.17 50.24
C ASP A 323 -4.53 -2.58 49.51
N PRO A 324 -4.70 -3.87 49.13
CA PRO A 324 -6.10 -4.32 48.99
C PRO A 324 -6.50 -5.82 48.96
N PRO A 325 -7.83 -6.10 49.09
CA PRO A 325 -8.53 -7.34 48.69
C PRO A 325 -8.82 -7.47 47.16
N ALA A 326 -9.58 -8.51 46.75
CA ALA A 326 -9.73 -9.01 45.37
C ALA A 326 -10.25 -8.03 44.28
N ALA A 327 -10.94 -6.93 44.63
CA ALA A 327 -11.40 -5.90 43.67
C ALA A 327 -10.24 -5.15 42.96
N ASP A 328 -9.02 -5.31 43.47
CA ASP A 328 -7.82 -4.63 42.99
C ASP A 328 -7.06 -5.39 41.91
N ALA A 329 -7.32 -6.70 41.74
CA ALA A 329 -6.69 -7.48 40.67
C ALA A 329 -7.13 -7.02 39.26
N GLU A 330 -8.43 -6.72 39.09
CA GLU A 330 -8.95 -6.15 37.83
C GLU A 330 -8.42 -4.75 37.57
N THR A 331 -8.36 -3.93 38.61
CA THR A 331 -7.93 -2.55 38.46
C THR A 331 -6.43 -2.47 38.19
N GLY A 332 -5.64 -3.41 38.72
CA GLY A 332 -4.26 -3.64 38.31
C GLY A 332 -4.12 -4.06 36.84
N ARG A 333 -5.05 -4.87 36.30
CA ARG A 333 -5.07 -5.20 34.86
C ARG A 333 -5.29 -3.96 34.00
N LEU A 334 -6.25 -3.09 34.36
CA LEU A 334 -6.53 -1.83 33.65
C LEU A 334 -5.32 -0.89 33.61
N LEU A 335 -4.58 -0.80 34.72
CA LEU A 335 -3.36 0.01 34.78
C LEU A 335 -2.23 -0.59 33.93
N ARG A 336 -2.07 -1.92 33.92
CA ARG A 336 -1.08 -2.61 33.08
C ARG A 336 -1.29 -2.40 31.58
N HIS A 337 -2.54 -2.48 31.11
CA HIS A 337 -2.85 -2.23 29.70
C HIS A 337 -2.53 -0.78 29.29
N LEU A 338 -2.84 0.17 30.16
CA LEU A 338 -2.50 1.58 29.94
C LEU A 338 -0.98 1.83 29.98
N GLU A 339 -0.26 1.16 30.87
CA GLU A 339 1.20 1.20 30.94
C GLU A 339 1.86 0.66 29.68
N SER A 340 1.36 -0.46 29.16
CA SER A 340 1.78 -1.06 27.90
C SER A 340 1.56 -0.08 26.74
N ALA A 341 0.36 0.50 26.63
CA ALA A 341 0.04 1.49 25.61
C ALA A 341 0.96 2.73 25.65
N LEU A 342 1.21 3.29 26.83
CA LEU A 342 2.13 4.42 27.00
C LEU A 342 3.58 4.02 26.68
N SER A 343 3.95 2.77 26.91
CA SER A 343 5.28 2.26 26.59
C SER A 343 5.50 2.16 25.09
N CYS A 344 4.51 1.67 24.34
CA CYS A 344 4.53 1.67 22.88
C CYS A 344 4.65 3.09 22.30
N LEU A 345 3.92 4.06 22.87
CA LEU A 345 4.00 5.48 22.47
C LEU A 345 5.35 6.15 22.79
N SER A 346 6.10 5.60 23.75
CA SER A 346 7.34 6.17 24.26
C SER A 346 8.62 5.70 23.57
N ALA A 347 8.55 4.61 22.81
CA ALA A 347 9.74 4.03 22.21
C ALA A 347 10.53 5.12 21.46
N PRO A 348 11.87 5.15 21.52
CA PRO A 348 12.66 6.05 20.70
C PRO A 348 12.73 5.53 19.25
N PRO A 349 12.92 6.40 18.24
CA PRO A 349 13.21 5.92 16.89
C PRO A 349 14.51 5.11 16.91
N PRO A 350 14.56 3.91 16.29
CA PRO A 350 15.82 3.19 16.16
C PRO A 350 16.83 4.08 15.42
N ALA A 351 18.10 4.06 15.87
CA ALA A 351 19.17 4.76 15.19
C ALA A 351 19.18 4.35 13.70
N PRO A 352 19.37 5.29 12.76
CA PRO A 352 19.49 4.92 11.35
C PRO A 352 20.58 3.86 11.23
N PRO A 353 20.38 2.81 10.40
CA PRO A 353 21.42 1.82 10.19
C PRO A 353 22.69 2.55 9.77
N VAL A 354 23.75 2.40 10.57
CA VAL A 354 25.06 2.98 10.28
C VAL A 354 25.43 2.48 8.89
N ARG A 355 25.54 3.41 7.93
CA ARG A 355 26.07 3.08 6.62
C ARG A 355 27.51 2.63 6.83
N THR A 356 27.73 1.33 6.82
CA THR A 356 29.05 0.78 6.53
C THR A 356 29.35 1.16 5.09
N HIS A 357 29.94 2.34 4.91
CA HIS A 357 30.70 2.62 3.71
C HIS A 357 31.75 1.51 3.65
N ARG A 358 31.49 0.50 2.81
CA ARG A 358 32.50 -0.44 2.36
C ARG A 358 33.51 0.43 1.63
N ALA A 359 34.50 0.95 2.37
CA ALA A 359 35.63 1.64 1.80
C ALA A 359 36.22 0.68 0.78
N LEU A 360 36.16 1.07 -0.49
CA LEU A 360 36.86 0.39 -1.56
C LEU A 360 38.32 0.30 -1.12
N ARG A 361 38.75 -0.94 -0.82
CA ARG A 361 40.12 -1.29 -0.52
C ARG A 361 40.98 -0.70 -1.65
N PRO A 362 41.94 0.20 -1.40
CA PRO A 362 42.83 0.66 -2.46
C PRO A 362 43.58 -0.57 -2.99
N LEU A 363 43.49 -0.77 -4.31
CA LEU A 363 44.21 -1.80 -5.04
C LEU A 363 45.70 -1.66 -4.70
N ARG A 364 46.25 -2.65 -3.99
CA ARG A 364 47.69 -2.77 -3.78
C ARG A 364 48.33 -3.01 -5.14
N HIS A 365 49.18 -2.08 -5.58
CA HIS A 365 50.09 -2.29 -6.69
C HIS A 365 50.98 -3.50 -6.39
N THR A 366 50.91 -4.52 -7.24
CA THR A 366 51.88 -5.61 -7.29
C THR A 366 53.17 -5.08 -7.93
N PRO A 367 54.35 -5.22 -7.30
CA PRO A 367 55.61 -4.93 -7.98
C PRO A 367 55.89 -6.05 -8.98
N ARG A 368 56.10 -5.65 -10.25
CA ARG A 368 56.67 -6.52 -11.29
C ARG A 368 58.02 -7.06 -10.81
N ARG A 369 58.19 -8.38 -10.88
CA ARG A 369 59.50 -9.01 -11.08
C ARG A 369 59.51 -9.63 -12.46
#